data_AF-A0AAD2JMJ9-F1
#
_entry.id   AF-A0AAD2JMJ9-F1
#
_cell.length_a   1.000
_cell.length_b   1.000
_cell.length_c   1.000
_cell.angle_alpha   90.00
_cell.angle_beta   90.00
_cell.angle_gamma   90.00
#
_symmetry.space_group_name_H-M   'P 1'
#
loop_
_entity.id
_entity.type
_entity.pdbx_description
1 polymer ?
#
loop_
_entity_poly.entity_id
_entity_poly.type
_entity_poly.pdbx_seq_one_letter_code
_entity_poly.pdbx_strand_id
1 'polypeptide(L)'
;MPPPHLRYSYVSKSKSKTSRVSIPIVLSTFLVALFVLNLLRMPSAYVEDNIELQSTNEDYSSSSSREEAKETVAMATSLTIKPAAAAEEDDADDADDTDEDGSSSVSSPTVTEEAPTLKPFEILCTTERRIATGGAYLIRCRDFKRMVDHCTNDVNIALYTHNELVPKANMTYNASEAEIFTKQFDATVTIKFIIKPNPRFGRLFLDVVDRYKLKADDLVEGMEVIVQNEYHGSDVYSNKKYHVVEHWYNSFPEDMLASKDIPGSFKLPEITPLEKMRMIIVWTNRIQPCPELTWDHPDITMGCIHRKFRIETWYNMELPAFNASSPLTYNETEIQRLEALLKDPDQGTGRIYYEIFWLFDVLVVPAKLESEEKTRYGNVQRAISQMRSGVPVLLEVYGDVLEDFMMRYNYTCAYVRPEVTFKMQLPNRTNWWTLDEATVAMKDPKLRKQCQTEGLTIAKDYSPARLVERELRILGYKGKFHCN
;
A
#
# COMPACT_ATOMS: atom_id res chain seq x y z
N MET A 1 12.35 -55.82 17.54
CA MET A 1 13.65 -55.15 17.34
C MET A 1 13.37 -53.66 17.16
N PRO A 2 13.74 -52.80 18.11
CA PRO A 2 13.60 -51.35 17.94
C PRO A 2 14.80 -50.79 17.15
N PRO A 3 14.65 -49.68 16.39
CA PRO A 3 15.75 -49.07 15.66
C PRO A 3 16.62 -48.19 16.59
N PRO A 4 17.89 -47.95 16.23
CA PRO A 4 18.89 -47.37 17.12
C PRO A 4 18.85 -45.83 17.15
N HIS A 5 19.08 -45.29 18.34
CA HIS A 5 19.29 -43.87 18.61
C HIS A 5 20.62 -43.37 18.02
N LEU A 6 20.55 -42.33 17.17
CA LEU A 6 21.71 -41.54 16.75
C LEU A 6 22.07 -40.50 17.84
N ARG A 7 23.28 -40.60 18.38
CA ARG A 7 23.92 -39.59 19.24
C ARG A 7 24.60 -38.55 18.35
N TYR A 8 24.25 -37.28 18.52
CA TYR A 8 25.02 -36.16 17.97
C TYR A 8 26.13 -35.74 18.95
N SER A 9 27.38 -35.78 18.47
CA SER A 9 28.56 -35.26 19.15
C SER A 9 28.78 -33.78 18.77
N TYR A 10 28.76 -32.89 19.76
CA TYR A 10 29.18 -31.50 19.61
C TYR A 10 30.70 -31.42 19.45
N VAL A 11 31.16 -30.85 18.33
CA VAL A 11 32.56 -30.45 18.13
C VAL A 11 32.68 -28.94 18.36
N SER A 12 33.36 -28.57 19.45
CA SER A 12 33.71 -27.18 19.75
C SER A 12 34.81 -26.67 18.81
N LYS A 13 34.56 -25.59 18.07
CA LYS A 13 35.60 -24.91 17.28
C LYS A 13 36.47 -24.03 18.18
N SER A 14 37.76 -24.34 18.20
CA SER A 14 38.82 -23.58 18.87
C SER A 14 39.17 -22.30 18.10
N LYS A 15 39.30 -21.19 18.83
CA LYS A 15 39.82 -19.90 18.34
C LYS A 15 41.30 -20.02 17.98
N SER A 16 41.66 -19.73 16.73
CA SER A 16 43.05 -19.58 16.29
C SER A 16 43.42 -18.09 16.22
N LYS A 17 44.52 -17.75 16.89
CA LYS A 17 45.17 -16.43 16.92
C LYS A 17 45.90 -16.19 15.59
N THR A 18 45.62 -15.09 14.91
CA THR A 18 46.46 -14.59 13.81
C THR A 18 47.45 -13.55 14.31
N SER A 19 48.71 -13.81 13.95
CA SER A 19 49.93 -13.07 14.23
C SER A 19 50.00 -11.75 13.47
N ARG A 20 50.45 -10.71 14.15
CA ARG A 20 50.92 -9.44 13.56
C ARG A 20 52.23 -9.69 12.82
N VAL A 21 52.27 -9.30 11.55
CA VAL A 21 53.52 -9.14 10.78
C VAL A 21 53.63 -7.67 10.40
N SER A 22 54.70 -7.04 10.86
CA SER A 22 55.09 -5.66 10.59
C SER A 22 55.93 -5.63 9.30
N ILE A 23 55.60 -4.74 8.35
CA ILE A 23 56.45 -4.41 7.19
C ILE A 23 56.51 -2.88 7.08
N PRO A 24 57.67 -2.27 6.73
CA PRO A 24 57.94 -0.87 7.00
C PRO A 24 57.49 0.08 5.89
N ILE A 25 57.24 1.31 6.32
CA ILE A 25 56.90 2.51 5.55
C ILE A 25 58.18 3.09 4.94
N VAL A 26 58.31 3.12 3.61
CA VAL A 26 59.22 4.04 2.88
C VAL A 26 58.69 4.32 1.45
N LEU A 27 58.45 5.61 1.17
CA LEU A 27 58.34 6.33 -0.11
C LEU A 27 57.36 5.86 -1.22
N SER A 28 56.34 6.70 -1.50
CA SER A 28 56.06 7.20 -2.87
C SER A 28 55.06 8.37 -2.85
N THR A 29 55.56 9.56 -2.52
CA THR A 29 54.89 10.84 -2.78
C THR A 29 55.23 11.30 -4.19
N PHE A 30 54.52 10.86 -5.24
CA PHE A 30 54.64 11.47 -6.58
C PHE A 30 53.44 11.27 -7.53
N LEU A 31 52.25 10.89 -7.04
CA LEU A 31 51.07 10.62 -7.89
C LEU A 31 49.77 11.31 -7.40
N VAL A 32 49.86 12.55 -6.91
CA VAL A 32 48.67 13.34 -6.50
C VAL A 32 48.53 14.65 -7.29
N ALA A 33 49.51 15.03 -8.11
CA ALA A 33 49.51 16.34 -8.78
C ALA A 33 48.81 16.38 -10.16
N LEU A 34 48.31 15.26 -10.70
CA LEU A 34 47.67 15.21 -12.04
C LEU A 34 46.16 14.97 -12.03
N PHE A 35 45.53 14.82 -10.85
CA PHE A 35 44.08 14.62 -10.74
C PHE A 35 43.30 15.88 -10.32
N VAL A 36 44.00 16.94 -9.89
CA VAL A 36 43.37 18.17 -9.37
C VAL A 36 43.06 19.22 -10.46
N LEU A 37 43.57 19.04 -11.69
CA LEU A 37 43.41 20.02 -12.78
C LEU A 37 42.30 19.71 -13.80
N ASN A 38 41.54 18.62 -13.64
CA ASN A 38 40.42 18.27 -14.54
C ASN A 38 39.02 18.39 -13.90
N LEU A 39 38.91 18.94 -12.68
CA LEU A 39 37.63 19.15 -12.00
C LEU A 39 37.09 20.60 -12.09
N LEU A 40 37.71 21.47 -12.88
CA LEU A 40 37.26 22.85 -13.10
C LEU A 40 36.66 23.05 -14.49
N ARG A 41 35.59 22.31 -14.82
CA ARG A 41 34.70 22.65 -15.95
C ARG A 41 33.39 21.86 -15.92
N MET A 42 32.51 22.15 -14.96
CA MET A 42 31.05 21.98 -15.14
C MET A 42 30.28 23.04 -14.34
N PRO A 43 29.14 23.53 -14.86
CA PRO A 43 28.45 24.68 -14.29
C PRO A 43 27.56 24.31 -13.09
N SER A 44 27.66 25.19 -12.10
CA SER A 44 26.84 25.36 -10.91
C SER A 44 25.33 25.31 -11.16
N ALA A 45 24.64 24.39 -10.50
CA ALA A 45 23.34 24.61 -9.87
C ALA A 45 22.98 23.40 -9.00
N TYR A 46 23.26 23.45 -7.70
CA TYR A 46 22.49 22.84 -6.61
C TYR A 46 23.22 23.19 -5.31
N VAL A 47 22.67 24.13 -4.56
CA VAL A 47 23.13 24.49 -3.21
C VAL A 47 22.37 23.59 -2.24
N GLU A 48 23.07 22.65 -1.60
CA GLU A 48 22.57 21.91 -0.46
C GLU A 48 22.81 22.71 0.82
N ASP A 49 21.72 23.06 1.51
CA ASP A 49 21.77 23.54 2.89
C ASP A 49 22.11 22.38 3.83
N ASN A 50 23.32 22.42 4.39
CA ASN A 50 23.74 21.56 5.49
C ASN A 50 23.07 22.03 6.79
N ILE A 51 22.07 21.28 7.27
CA ILE A 51 21.60 21.40 8.66
C ILE A 51 22.18 20.23 9.47
N GLU A 52 23.13 20.59 10.31
CA GLU A 52 23.76 19.76 11.33
C GLU A 52 22.75 19.51 12.47
N LEU A 53 22.22 18.29 12.55
CA LEU A 53 21.33 17.86 13.64
C LEU A 53 22.18 17.28 14.78
N GLN A 54 22.44 18.10 15.80
CA GLN A 54 22.92 17.63 17.10
C GLN A 54 21.79 16.85 17.80
N SER A 55 22.03 15.58 18.07
CA SER A 55 21.19 14.75 18.93
C SER A 55 21.47 15.06 20.41
N THR A 56 20.54 15.70 21.11
CA THR A 56 20.54 15.74 22.57
C THR A 56 19.83 14.50 23.11
N ASN A 57 20.59 13.64 23.78
CA ASN A 57 20.08 12.59 24.65
C ASN A 57 19.52 13.25 25.91
N GLU A 58 18.23 13.06 26.20
CA GLU A 58 17.69 13.26 27.54
C GLU A 58 17.20 11.92 28.09
N ASP A 59 17.96 11.43 29.06
CA ASP A 59 17.58 10.35 29.97
C ASP A 59 16.39 10.81 30.83
N TYR A 60 15.28 10.08 30.76
CA TYR A 60 14.23 10.17 31.78
C TYR A 60 14.17 8.87 32.56
N SER A 61 14.84 8.87 33.71
CA SER A 61 14.59 7.92 34.79
C SER A 61 13.30 8.31 35.51
N SER A 62 12.35 7.38 35.64
CA SER A 62 11.46 7.42 36.80
C SER A 62 11.11 5.99 37.25
N SER A 63 11.54 5.71 38.47
CA SER A 63 11.13 4.61 39.32
C SER A 63 9.75 4.89 39.92
N SER A 64 8.87 3.89 40.00
CA SER A 64 7.98 3.72 41.16
C SER A 64 7.26 2.36 41.14
N SER A 65 7.37 1.68 42.28
CA SER A 65 6.55 0.61 42.90
C SER A 65 5.09 0.50 42.44
N ARG A 66 4.58 -0.71 42.11
CA ARG A 66 4.13 -1.83 42.97
C ARG A 66 2.68 -1.63 43.44
N GLU A 67 1.75 -2.44 42.93
CA GLU A 67 0.79 -3.22 43.75
C GLU A 67 -0.01 -4.22 42.91
N GLU A 68 -0.15 -5.43 43.45
CA GLU A 68 -0.95 -6.53 42.95
C GLU A 68 -2.43 -6.33 43.29
N ALA A 69 -3.33 -6.64 42.37
CA ALA A 69 -4.66 -7.12 42.72
C ALA A 69 -5.18 -8.07 41.64
N LYS A 70 -5.38 -9.31 42.06
CA LYS A 70 -6.14 -10.35 41.35
C LYS A 70 -7.61 -9.99 41.43
N GLU A 71 -8.33 -10.09 40.31
CA GLU A 71 -9.71 -10.57 40.38
C GLU A 71 -10.12 -11.29 39.09
N THR A 72 -10.79 -12.41 39.30
CA THR A 72 -11.20 -13.41 38.32
C THR A 72 -12.68 -13.20 38.08
N VAL A 73 -13.12 -12.94 36.84
CA VAL A 73 -14.52 -13.14 36.47
C VAL A 73 -14.58 -13.80 35.10
N ALA A 74 -15.06 -15.05 35.11
CA ALA A 74 -15.50 -15.77 33.95
C ALA A 74 -16.88 -15.25 33.51
N MET A 75 -17.05 -14.96 32.22
CA MET A 75 -18.36 -15.05 31.58
C MET A 75 -18.21 -15.73 30.23
N ALA A 76 -18.72 -16.95 30.18
CA ALA A 76 -19.03 -17.67 28.96
C ALA A 76 -20.40 -17.17 28.47
N THR A 77 -20.47 -16.67 27.24
CA THR A 77 -21.75 -16.44 26.57
C THR A 77 -21.70 -17.11 25.21
N SER A 78 -22.55 -18.12 25.08
CA SER A 78 -22.81 -18.92 23.88
C SER A 78 -23.45 -18.05 22.78
N LEU A 79 -22.84 -18.03 21.59
CA LEU A 79 -23.43 -17.47 20.39
C LEU A 79 -23.95 -18.61 19.51
N THR A 80 -25.27 -18.68 19.41
CA THR A 80 -26.00 -19.59 18.51
C THR A 80 -26.16 -18.89 17.16
N ILE A 81 -25.53 -19.42 16.11
CA ILE A 81 -25.67 -18.92 14.73
C ILE A 81 -26.78 -19.72 14.04
N LYS A 82 -27.82 -19.02 13.56
CA LYS A 82 -28.80 -19.56 12.60
C LYS A 82 -28.43 -19.04 11.20
N PRO A 83 -28.40 -19.88 10.16
CA PRO A 83 -28.13 -19.43 8.79
C PRO A 83 -29.36 -18.80 8.14
N ALA A 84 -29.10 -17.78 7.31
CA ALA A 84 -30.07 -17.09 6.48
C ALA A 84 -30.50 -17.97 5.30
N ALA A 85 -31.82 -17.98 5.04
CA ALA A 85 -32.44 -18.65 3.91
C ALA A 85 -32.33 -17.79 2.63
N ALA A 86 -32.15 -18.49 1.52
CA ALA A 86 -32.19 -17.97 0.16
C ALA A 86 -33.62 -17.59 -0.26
N ALA A 87 -33.74 -16.59 -1.12
CA ALA A 87 -34.89 -16.32 -1.99
C ALA A 87 -34.27 -16.13 -3.39
N GLU A 88 -34.37 -17.13 -4.28
CA GLU A 88 -35.49 -17.40 -5.21
C GLU A 88 -35.79 -16.21 -6.14
N GLU A 89 -35.35 -16.42 -7.38
CA GLU A 89 -35.70 -15.73 -8.61
C GLU A 89 -37.16 -16.03 -8.97
N ASP A 90 -37.83 -15.05 -9.57
CA ASP A 90 -39.02 -15.31 -10.39
C ASP A 90 -39.03 -14.36 -11.58
N ASP A 91 -39.56 -14.91 -12.65
CA ASP A 91 -39.41 -14.62 -14.07
C ASP A 91 -40.37 -13.54 -14.64
N ALA A 92 -39.95 -13.05 -15.81
CA ALA A 92 -40.72 -12.85 -17.06
C ALA A 92 -41.69 -11.66 -17.28
N ASP A 93 -41.81 -11.41 -18.60
CA ASP A 93 -42.77 -10.61 -19.38
C ASP A 93 -42.46 -9.09 -19.48
N ASP A 94 -42.44 -8.43 -20.64
CA ASP A 94 -43.30 -8.55 -21.82
C ASP A 94 -42.62 -8.11 -23.13
N ALA A 95 -43.22 -8.54 -24.24
CA ALA A 95 -42.90 -8.20 -25.61
C ALA A 95 -43.73 -7.01 -26.16
N ASP A 96 -43.25 -6.52 -27.31
CA ASP A 96 -44.01 -6.15 -28.50
C ASP A 96 -44.22 -4.67 -28.88
N ASP A 97 -44.13 -4.49 -30.20
CA ASP A 97 -44.10 -3.29 -31.02
C ASP A 97 -45.40 -2.46 -30.98
N THR A 98 -45.30 -1.15 -31.28
CA THR A 98 -46.16 -0.49 -32.31
C THR A 98 -45.74 0.97 -32.52
N ASP A 99 -45.48 1.31 -33.79
CA ASP A 99 -45.51 2.67 -34.34
C ASP A 99 -46.97 3.14 -34.51
N GLU A 100 -47.26 4.42 -34.28
CA GLU A 100 -48.14 5.22 -35.14
C GLU A 100 -48.09 6.73 -34.82
N ASP A 101 -48.09 7.53 -35.90
CA ASP A 101 -48.09 8.99 -35.99
C ASP A 101 -49.34 9.65 -35.39
N GLY A 102 -49.21 10.90 -34.88
CA GLY A 102 -50.39 11.77 -34.77
C GLY A 102 -50.29 13.04 -33.91
N SER A 103 -50.13 14.17 -34.59
CA SER A 103 -50.89 15.42 -34.37
C SER A 103 -50.63 16.30 -33.13
N SER A 104 -50.05 17.48 -33.43
CA SER A 104 -50.21 18.81 -32.81
C SER A 104 -51.19 19.00 -31.63
N SER A 105 -50.74 19.66 -30.56
CA SER A 105 -51.15 21.05 -30.22
C SER A 105 -50.75 21.49 -28.79
N VAL A 106 -50.53 22.80 -28.65
CA VAL A 106 -50.50 23.64 -27.42
C VAL A 106 -49.35 23.39 -26.43
N SER A 107 -48.23 24.07 -26.68
CA SER A 107 -47.17 24.32 -25.70
C SER A 107 -47.66 25.29 -24.62
N SER A 108 -48.00 24.75 -23.44
CA SER A 108 -48.01 25.51 -22.20
C SER A 108 -46.57 25.72 -21.73
N PRO A 109 -46.22 26.86 -21.10
CA PRO A 109 -44.89 27.05 -20.55
C PRO A 109 -44.71 26.09 -19.37
N THR A 110 -44.02 24.99 -19.62
CA THR A 110 -43.48 24.12 -18.57
C THR A 110 -42.49 24.98 -17.79
N VAL A 111 -42.93 25.51 -16.65
CA VAL A 111 -42.03 25.98 -15.61
C VAL A 111 -41.31 24.73 -15.15
N THR A 112 -40.14 24.46 -15.74
CA THR A 112 -39.14 23.57 -15.15
C THR A 112 -38.79 24.19 -13.81
N GLU A 113 -39.47 23.72 -12.78
CA GLU A 113 -39.07 23.89 -11.40
C GLU A 113 -37.65 23.34 -11.34
N GLU A 114 -36.65 24.25 -11.39
CA GLU A 114 -35.25 23.87 -11.24
C GLU A 114 -35.15 23.09 -9.94
N ALA A 115 -34.91 21.79 -10.05
CA ALA A 115 -34.74 20.93 -8.90
C ALA A 115 -33.74 21.63 -7.96
N PRO A 116 -34.09 21.81 -6.68
CA PRO A 116 -33.24 22.54 -5.75
C PRO A 116 -31.84 21.98 -5.86
N THR A 117 -30.89 22.82 -6.29
CA THR A 117 -29.49 22.45 -6.42
C THR A 117 -29.03 22.05 -5.03
N LEU A 118 -29.03 20.73 -4.79
CA LEU A 118 -28.54 20.15 -3.55
C LEU A 118 -27.11 20.66 -3.38
N LYS A 119 -26.90 21.40 -2.30
CA LYS A 119 -25.57 21.91 -1.98
C LYS A 119 -24.61 20.72 -1.96
N PRO A 120 -23.46 20.79 -2.65
CA PRO A 120 -22.48 19.71 -2.61
C PRO A 120 -22.07 19.38 -1.18
N PHE A 121 -21.79 18.10 -0.93
CA PHE A 121 -21.21 17.63 0.33
C PHE A 121 -19.75 18.08 0.40
N GLU A 122 -19.41 18.91 1.38
CA GLU A 122 -18.12 19.61 1.46
C GLU A 122 -17.17 18.89 2.43
N ILE A 123 -16.05 18.41 1.90
CA ILE A 123 -15.04 17.70 2.68
C ILE A 123 -13.74 18.50 2.68
N LEU A 124 -13.12 18.63 3.84
CA LEU A 124 -11.75 19.12 3.98
C LEU A 124 -10.78 17.93 4.10
N CYS A 125 -9.87 17.73 3.15
CA CYS A 125 -8.76 16.79 3.30
C CYS A 125 -7.47 17.56 3.57
N THR A 126 -6.79 17.20 4.65
CA THR A 126 -5.59 17.92 5.09
C THR A 126 -4.48 16.99 5.56
N THR A 127 -3.24 17.51 5.52
CA THR A 127 -1.99 16.84 5.93
C THR A 127 -1.01 17.88 6.51
N GLU A 128 -0.07 17.46 7.35
CA GLU A 128 1.08 18.30 7.71
C GLU A 128 1.91 18.64 6.45
N ARG A 129 2.44 19.87 6.40
CA ARG A 129 3.37 20.31 5.34
C ARG A 129 4.77 19.71 5.49
N ARG A 130 5.01 18.82 6.45
CA ARG A 130 6.29 18.12 6.55
C ARG A 130 6.50 17.36 5.26
N ILE A 131 7.38 17.91 4.42
CA ILE A 131 7.95 17.25 3.26
C ILE A 131 8.73 16.08 3.84
N ALA A 132 8.04 14.96 4.08
CA ALA A 132 8.68 13.70 4.38
C ALA A 132 9.27 13.18 3.06
N THR A 133 10.25 13.90 2.49
CA THR A 133 11.12 13.50 1.38
C THR A 133 10.46 12.77 0.18
N GLY A 134 9.13 12.86 0.00
CA GLY A 134 8.44 11.95 -0.90
C GLY A 134 6.92 12.09 -1.04
N GLY A 135 6.32 13.27 -0.83
CA GLY A 135 4.98 13.62 -1.38
C GLY A 135 3.75 12.78 -0.98
N ALA A 136 3.90 11.68 -0.24
CA ALA A 136 2.92 10.59 -0.22
C ALA A 136 1.58 10.93 0.46
N TYR A 137 1.55 11.82 1.46
CA TYR A 137 0.31 12.09 2.22
C TYR A 137 -0.57 13.13 1.52
N LEU A 138 0.04 14.14 0.89
CA LEU A 138 -0.69 15.05 0.03
C LEU A 138 -1.19 14.31 -1.22
N ILE A 139 -0.41 13.36 -1.74
CA ILE A 139 -0.85 12.46 -2.80
C ILE A 139 -2.11 11.70 -2.37
N ARG A 140 -2.20 11.20 -1.14
CA ARG A 140 -3.43 10.54 -0.65
C ARG A 140 -4.67 11.43 -0.73
N CYS A 141 -4.58 12.68 -0.25
CA CYS A 141 -5.72 13.60 -0.38
C CYS A 141 -6.03 13.96 -1.85
N ARG A 142 -5.01 14.08 -2.71
CA ARG A 142 -5.19 14.33 -4.15
C ARG A 142 -5.84 13.14 -4.85
N ASP A 143 -5.44 11.93 -4.52
CA ASP A 143 -6.03 10.69 -5.05
C ASP A 143 -7.49 10.57 -4.61
N PHE A 144 -7.77 10.87 -3.34
CA PHE A 144 -9.14 10.90 -2.83
C PHE A 144 -9.98 11.91 -3.62
N LYS A 145 -9.50 13.16 -3.75
CA LYS A 145 -10.16 14.18 -4.56
C LYS A 145 -10.39 13.73 -6.00
N ARG A 146 -9.34 13.26 -6.67
CA ARG A 146 -9.40 12.84 -8.08
C ARG A 146 -10.45 11.76 -8.30
N MET A 147 -10.47 10.74 -7.44
CA MET A 147 -11.45 9.67 -7.55
C MET A 147 -12.87 10.15 -7.30
N VAL A 148 -13.06 11.06 -6.34
CA VAL A 148 -14.37 11.68 -6.11
C VAL A 148 -14.82 12.50 -7.31
N ASP A 149 -13.96 13.39 -7.83
CA ASP A 149 -14.23 14.22 -9.00
C ASP A 149 -14.56 13.37 -10.24
N HIS A 150 -14.00 12.14 -10.35
CA HIS A 150 -14.32 11.20 -11.43
C HIS A 150 -15.67 10.50 -11.26
N CYS A 151 -16.06 10.18 -10.03
CA CYS A 151 -17.19 9.28 -9.76
C CYS A 151 -18.45 9.96 -9.23
N THR A 152 -18.40 11.26 -8.90
CA THR A 152 -19.56 12.04 -8.48
C THR A 152 -19.33 13.55 -8.63
N ASN A 153 -20.40 14.29 -8.93
CA ASN A 153 -20.40 15.76 -8.97
C ASN A 153 -20.97 16.40 -7.69
N ASP A 154 -21.48 15.59 -6.75
CA ASP A 154 -22.22 16.05 -5.57
C ASP A 154 -21.33 16.20 -4.33
N VAL A 155 -20.01 15.99 -4.48
CA VAL A 155 -19.03 16.06 -3.41
C VAL A 155 -17.90 16.98 -3.84
N ASN A 156 -17.53 17.90 -2.96
CA ASN A 156 -16.38 18.77 -3.17
C ASN A 156 -15.33 18.50 -2.09
N ILE A 157 -14.14 18.10 -2.52
CA ILE A 157 -12.99 17.92 -1.62
C ILE A 157 -12.09 19.14 -1.75
N ALA A 158 -11.95 19.90 -0.66
CA ALA A 158 -10.99 20.98 -0.53
C ALA A 158 -9.67 20.44 0.04
N LEU A 159 -8.56 20.83 -0.58
CA LEU A 159 -7.21 20.37 -0.23
C LEU A 159 -6.43 21.51 0.43
N TYR A 160 -6.12 21.37 1.71
CA TYR A 160 -5.29 22.34 2.43
C TYR A 160 -4.26 21.65 3.31
N THR A 161 -3.10 22.25 3.47
CA THR A 161 -2.10 21.82 4.44
C THR A 161 -2.42 22.38 5.82
N HIS A 162 -1.98 21.70 6.87
CA HIS A 162 -2.17 22.17 8.25
C HIS A 162 -1.72 23.63 8.46
N ASN A 163 -0.61 24.02 7.82
CA ASN A 163 -0.04 25.37 7.95
C ASN A 163 -0.91 26.46 7.30
N GLU A 164 -1.79 26.08 6.37
CA GLU A 164 -2.78 26.98 5.76
C GLU A 164 -4.04 27.10 6.63
N LEU A 165 -4.28 26.12 7.52
CA LEU A 165 -5.42 26.12 8.45
C LEU A 165 -5.15 26.86 9.77
N VAL A 166 -3.88 27.09 10.12
CA VAL A 166 -3.51 27.79 11.36
C VAL A 166 -3.55 29.30 11.12
N PRO A 167 -4.40 30.04 11.86
CA PRO A 167 -4.40 31.49 11.76
C PRO A 167 -3.03 32.05 12.19
N LYS A 168 -2.34 32.74 11.30
CA LYS A 168 -1.08 33.43 11.60
C LYS A 168 -1.41 34.84 12.10
N ALA A 169 -0.92 35.18 13.28
CA ALA A 169 -0.98 36.55 13.76
C ALA A 169 -0.25 37.46 12.75
N ASN A 170 -0.90 38.54 12.32
CA ASN A 170 -0.36 39.58 11.43
C ASN A 170 -0.15 39.21 9.95
N MET A 171 -0.78 38.16 9.42
CA MET A 171 -0.84 37.94 7.97
C MET A 171 -2.15 38.44 7.36
N THR A 172 -2.04 39.24 6.31
CA THR A 172 -3.12 39.50 5.36
C THR A 172 -3.28 38.23 4.52
N TYR A 173 -4.35 37.47 4.78
CA TYR A 173 -4.72 36.34 3.94
C TYR A 173 -5.05 36.83 2.53
N ASN A 174 -4.61 36.10 1.52
CA ASN A 174 -5.16 36.33 0.18
C ASN A 174 -6.65 35.89 0.15
N ALA A 175 -7.40 36.29 -0.89
CA ALA A 175 -8.83 36.01 -0.98
C ALA A 175 -9.16 34.51 -0.87
N SER A 176 -8.34 33.63 -1.44
CA SER A 176 -8.50 32.18 -1.37
C SER A 176 -8.23 31.59 0.02
N GLU A 177 -7.31 32.17 0.80
CA GLU A 177 -7.04 31.76 2.18
C GLU A 177 -8.13 32.27 3.14
N ALA A 178 -8.65 33.48 2.88
CA ALA A 178 -9.77 34.05 3.64
C ALA A 178 -11.05 33.20 3.48
N GLU A 179 -11.26 32.61 2.30
CA GLU A 179 -12.39 31.72 2.00
C GLU A 179 -12.40 30.47 2.88
N ILE A 180 -11.23 29.92 3.23
CA ILE A 180 -11.11 28.76 4.13
C ILE A 180 -11.73 29.07 5.49
N PHE A 181 -11.45 30.28 6.00
CA PHE A 181 -11.93 30.73 7.29
C PHE A 181 -13.39 31.19 7.24
N THR A 182 -14.06 31.16 6.10
CA THR A 182 -15.50 31.45 6.01
C THR A 182 -16.31 30.23 5.60
N LYS A 183 -15.68 29.22 5.00
CA LYS A 183 -16.34 27.98 4.56
C LYS A 183 -16.66 27.04 5.73
N GLN A 184 -17.82 26.38 5.63
CA GLN A 184 -18.28 25.33 6.53
C GLN A 184 -18.19 23.99 5.78
N PHE A 185 -17.53 23.01 6.40
CA PHE A 185 -17.40 21.65 5.90
C PHE A 185 -18.36 20.72 6.63
N ASP A 186 -18.79 19.64 5.95
CA ASP A 186 -19.57 18.55 6.53
C ASP A 186 -18.66 17.55 7.27
N ALA A 187 -17.46 17.31 6.71
CA ALA A 187 -16.45 16.45 7.31
C ALA A 187 -15.03 16.96 7.04
N THR A 188 -14.09 16.59 7.93
CA THR A 188 -12.66 16.80 7.76
C THR A 188 -11.89 15.51 7.97
N VAL A 189 -11.03 15.17 7.02
CA VAL A 189 -10.10 14.05 7.09
C VAL A 189 -8.68 14.57 7.24
N THR A 190 -7.97 14.11 8.26
CA THR A 190 -6.57 14.44 8.51
C THR A 190 -5.68 13.23 8.32
N ILE A 191 -4.59 13.37 7.55
CA ILE A 191 -3.68 12.24 7.28
C ILE A 191 -2.51 12.25 8.27
N LYS A 192 -2.52 11.33 9.25
CA LYS A 192 -1.45 11.10 10.26
C LYS A 192 -1.14 12.23 11.25
N PHE A 193 -2.04 13.21 11.40
CA PHE A 193 -1.86 14.27 12.37
C PHE A 193 -3.19 14.68 12.98
N ILE A 194 -3.12 15.12 14.24
CA ILE A 194 -4.30 15.51 15.01
C ILE A 194 -4.49 17.01 14.85
N ILE A 195 -5.71 17.41 14.51
CA ILE A 195 -6.11 18.81 14.53
C ILE A 195 -6.98 19.10 15.74
N LYS A 196 -6.95 20.35 16.19
CA LYS A 196 -7.86 20.82 17.22
C LYS A 196 -9.28 20.89 16.66
N PRO A 197 -10.30 20.52 17.45
CA PRO A 197 -11.68 20.67 17.03
C PRO A 197 -12.03 22.11 16.66
N ASN A 198 -12.76 22.26 15.56
CA ASN A 198 -13.32 23.52 15.11
C ASN A 198 -14.73 23.26 14.55
N PRO A 199 -15.76 24.01 14.97
CA PRO A 199 -17.12 23.83 14.46
C PRO A 199 -17.22 23.87 12.92
N ARG A 200 -16.32 24.60 12.26
CA ARG A 200 -16.29 24.73 10.79
C ARG A 200 -15.79 23.48 10.05
N PHE A 201 -15.04 22.63 10.75
CA PHE A 201 -14.45 21.42 10.18
C PHE A 201 -15.45 20.25 10.15
N GLY A 202 -16.67 20.44 10.66
CA GLY A 202 -17.66 19.38 10.69
C GLY A 202 -17.18 18.19 11.53
N ARG A 203 -17.54 16.97 11.10
CA ARG A 203 -17.08 15.74 11.75
C ARG A 203 -15.60 15.49 11.45
N LEU A 204 -14.83 15.14 12.49
CA LEU A 204 -13.37 14.97 12.37
C LEU A 204 -12.99 13.50 12.28
N PHE A 205 -12.18 13.20 11.28
CA PHE A 205 -11.64 11.87 11.02
C PHE A 205 -10.12 11.93 10.95
N LEU A 206 -9.46 11.02 11.66
CA LEU A 206 -8.03 10.79 11.53
C LEU A 206 -7.78 9.55 10.70
N ASP A 207 -7.10 9.70 9.57
CA ASP A 207 -6.62 8.59 8.77
C ASP A 207 -5.21 8.17 9.22
N VAL A 208 -5.14 7.04 9.93
CA VAL A 208 -3.91 6.51 10.53
C VAL A 208 -3.19 5.62 9.52
N VAL A 209 -2.34 6.26 8.73
CA VAL A 209 -1.52 5.62 7.70
C VAL A 209 -0.10 5.37 8.19
N ASP A 210 0.45 4.16 8.06
CA ASP A 210 1.89 3.84 8.27
C ASP A 210 2.55 4.48 9.53
N ARG A 211 1.77 4.78 10.58
CA ARG A 211 2.20 5.47 11.80
C ARG A 211 1.55 4.79 13.00
N TYR A 212 1.83 3.50 13.13
CA TYR A 212 1.32 2.62 14.20
C TYR A 212 1.70 3.05 15.63
N LYS A 213 2.47 4.13 15.79
CA LYS A 213 2.86 4.69 17.09
C LYS A 213 1.80 5.60 17.71
N LEU A 214 0.80 6.04 16.94
CA LEU A 214 -0.25 6.91 17.47
C LEU A 214 -1.23 6.10 18.30
N LYS A 215 -1.47 6.52 19.53
CA LYS A 215 -2.33 5.82 20.49
C LYS A 215 -3.71 6.46 20.57
N ALA A 216 -4.69 5.73 21.08
CA ALA A 216 -6.02 6.28 21.33
C ALA A 216 -6.02 7.53 22.22
N ASP A 217 -5.11 7.58 23.21
CA ASP A 217 -5.01 8.70 24.16
C ASP A 217 -4.51 9.99 23.49
N ASP A 218 -3.88 9.90 22.32
CA ASP A 218 -3.48 11.09 21.56
C ASP A 218 -4.69 11.80 20.91
N LEU A 219 -5.83 11.10 20.77
CA LEU A 219 -6.98 11.58 20.02
C LEU A 219 -7.91 12.46 20.86
N VAL A 220 -8.24 13.63 20.30
CA VAL A 220 -9.23 14.56 20.87
C VAL A 220 -10.62 13.91 20.92
N GLU A 221 -11.43 14.32 21.90
CA GLU A 221 -12.79 13.83 22.07
C GLU A 221 -13.66 14.12 20.84
N GLY A 222 -14.51 13.16 20.46
CA GLY A 222 -15.38 13.25 19.29
C GLY A 222 -14.70 12.99 17.94
N MET A 223 -13.38 12.84 17.89
CA MET A 223 -12.66 12.43 16.68
C MET A 223 -12.87 10.94 16.41
N GLU A 224 -13.19 10.61 15.17
CA GLU A 224 -13.30 9.23 14.69
C GLU A 224 -12.00 8.84 13.96
N VAL A 225 -11.70 7.54 13.89
CA VAL A 225 -10.43 7.06 13.32
C VAL A 225 -10.70 6.21 12.09
N ILE A 226 -9.92 6.39 11.04
CA ILE A 226 -9.87 5.52 9.88
C ILE A 226 -8.59 4.67 9.99
N VAL A 227 -8.77 3.35 10.00
CA VAL A 227 -7.71 2.36 10.22
C VAL A 227 -7.61 1.37 9.05
N GLN A 228 -6.45 0.72 8.94
CA GLN A 228 -6.09 -0.19 7.85
C GLN A 228 -6.84 -1.54 7.84
N ASN A 229 -7.20 -2.03 9.01
CA ASN A 229 -7.86 -3.32 9.19
C ASN A 229 -8.50 -3.35 10.58
N GLU A 230 -9.36 -4.34 10.81
CA GLU A 230 -10.11 -4.50 12.05
C GLU A 230 -9.19 -4.60 13.27
N TYR A 231 -8.12 -5.40 13.17
CA TYR A 231 -7.16 -5.60 14.26
C TYR A 231 -6.48 -4.29 14.67
N HIS A 232 -6.11 -3.42 13.72
CA HIS A 232 -5.54 -2.11 14.05
C HIS A 232 -6.53 -1.25 14.84
N GLY A 233 -7.82 -1.30 14.49
CA GLY A 233 -8.88 -0.62 15.22
C GLY A 233 -9.09 -1.19 16.62
N SER A 234 -9.30 -2.49 16.74
CA SER A 234 -9.56 -3.16 18.01
C SER A 234 -8.38 -3.08 18.98
N ASP A 235 -7.15 -3.22 18.48
CA ASP A 235 -5.97 -3.34 19.33
C ASP A 235 -5.50 -1.97 19.84
N VAL A 236 -5.63 -0.92 19.03
CA VAL A 236 -5.08 0.41 19.33
C VAL A 236 -6.17 1.42 19.71
N TYR A 237 -7.38 1.27 19.18
CA TYR A 237 -8.47 2.26 19.27
C TYR A 237 -9.77 1.65 19.81
N SER A 238 -9.72 0.58 20.60
CA SER A 238 -10.90 -0.09 21.18
C SER A 238 -11.83 0.82 21.99
N ASN A 239 -11.30 1.90 22.57
CA ASN A 239 -12.07 2.90 23.31
C ASN A 239 -12.48 4.12 22.46
N LYS A 240 -12.32 4.05 21.14
CA LYS A 240 -12.66 5.10 20.19
C LYS A 240 -13.54 4.52 19.09
N LYS A 241 -14.29 5.39 18.41
CA LYS A 241 -15.01 5.00 17.20
C LYS A 241 -14.01 4.94 16.04
N TYR A 242 -13.79 3.75 15.51
CA TYR A 242 -12.96 3.55 14.33
C TYR A 242 -13.77 3.00 13.15
N HIS A 243 -13.22 3.16 11.96
CA HIS A 243 -13.74 2.65 10.70
C HIS A 243 -12.61 2.00 9.93
N VAL A 244 -12.90 0.88 9.28
CA VAL A 244 -11.92 0.19 8.46
C VAL A 244 -12.02 0.68 7.02
N VAL A 245 -11.02 1.46 6.61
CA VAL A 245 -10.76 1.77 5.20
C VAL A 245 -9.36 1.26 4.90
N GLU A 246 -9.30 0.12 4.23
CA GLU A 246 -8.04 -0.50 3.89
C GLU A 246 -7.28 0.40 2.90
N HIS A 247 -5.95 0.47 3.01
CA HIS A 247 -5.23 1.52 2.29
C HIS A 247 -5.06 1.21 0.81
N TRP A 248 -5.34 2.20 -0.04
CA TRP A 248 -4.82 2.21 -1.39
C TRP A 248 -3.35 2.66 -1.37
N TYR A 249 -2.48 1.85 -1.96
CA TYR A 249 -1.17 2.30 -2.41
C TYR A 249 -1.11 1.91 -3.88
N ASN A 250 -0.90 2.93 -4.73
CA ASN A 250 -0.80 2.85 -6.17
C ASN A 250 -2.15 2.72 -6.90
N SER A 251 -2.22 3.37 -8.06
CA SER A 251 -3.31 3.30 -9.03
C SER A 251 -3.58 1.84 -9.41
N PHE A 252 -4.85 1.41 -9.45
CA PHE A 252 -5.21 0.11 -10.03
C PHE A 252 -5.15 0.23 -11.55
N PRO A 253 -4.87 -0.84 -12.31
CA PRO A 253 -4.87 -0.72 -13.75
C PRO A 253 -6.18 -0.25 -14.34
N GLU A 254 -7.30 -0.76 -13.83
CA GLU A 254 -8.64 -0.30 -14.22
C GLU A 254 -8.88 1.17 -13.86
N ASP A 255 -8.29 1.69 -12.78
CA ASP A 255 -8.39 3.12 -12.46
C ASP A 255 -7.44 3.97 -13.33
N MET A 256 -6.38 3.38 -13.90
CA MET A 256 -5.57 4.03 -14.93
C MET A 256 -6.28 4.02 -16.31
N LEU A 257 -7.24 3.11 -16.55
CA LEU A 257 -7.99 3.01 -17.81
C LEU A 257 -8.88 4.22 -18.08
N ALA A 258 -9.14 5.07 -17.10
CA ALA A 258 -9.83 6.35 -17.30
C ALA A 258 -8.97 7.37 -18.08
N SER A 259 -7.65 7.14 -18.21
CA SER A 259 -6.80 7.97 -19.06
C SER A 259 -7.08 7.66 -20.53
N LYS A 260 -7.62 8.66 -21.24
CA LYS A 260 -7.94 8.62 -22.67
C LYS A 260 -6.73 8.36 -23.57
N ASP A 261 -5.52 8.46 -23.01
CA ASP A 261 -4.25 8.34 -23.72
C ASP A 261 -3.64 6.92 -23.65
N ILE A 262 -4.31 5.95 -23.03
CA ILE A 262 -3.85 4.55 -23.02
C ILE A 262 -4.37 3.83 -24.28
N PRO A 263 -3.51 3.49 -25.25
CA PRO A 263 -3.94 2.77 -26.44
C PRO A 263 -4.35 1.33 -26.05
N GLY A 264 -5.66 1.06 -26.09
CA GLY A 264 -6.23 -0.27 -25.93
C GLY A 264 -6.35 -0.74 -24.47
N SER A 265 -7.36 -1.56 -24.22
CA SER A 265 -7.61 -2.22 -22.92
C SER A 265 -6.31 -2.76 -22.32
N PHE A 266 -6.00 -2.36 -21.09
CA PHE A 266 -4.88 -2.88 -20.31
C PHE A 266 -4.93 -4.41 -20.31
N LYS A 267 -4.08 -5.04 -21.12
CA LYS A 267 -4.07 -6.49 -21.31
C LYS A 267 -3.17 -7.09 -20.24
N LEU A 268 -3.78 -7.84 -19.32
CA LEU A 268 -3.06 -8.61 -18.31
C LEU A 268 -2.00 -9.52 -18.97
N PRO A 269 -0.86 -9.79 -18.30
CA PRO A 269 0.14 -10.71 -18.81
C PRO A 269 -0.48 -12.10 -19.02
N GLU A 270 -0.23 -12.68 -20.20
CA GLU A 270 -0.71 -14.01 -20.54
C GLU A 270 0.04 -15.09 -19.74
N ILE A 271 -0.69 -16.10 -19.26
CA ILE A 271 -0.10 -17.24 -18.57
C ILE A 271 0.03 -18.40 -19.57
N THR A 272 1.26 -18.70 -19.95
CA THR A 272 1.60 -19.78 -20.88
C THR A 272 2.57 -20.78 -20.24
N PRO A 273 2.65 -22.03 -20.74
CA PRO A 273 3.73 -22.95 -20.36
C PRO A 273 5.10 -22.33 -20.63
N LEU A 274 6.06 -22.49 -19.72
CA LEU A 274 7.38 -21.91 -19.81
C LEU A 274 8.45 -23.01 -19.75
N GLU A 275 9.45 -22.92 -20.61
CA GLU A 275 10.68 -23.72 -20.48
C GLU A 275 11.51 -23.26 -19.28
N LYS A 276 11.54 -21.93 -19.07
CA LYS A 276 12.25 -21.30 -17.96
C LYS A 276 11.39 -20.23 -17.33
N MET A 277 11.13 -20.35 -16.03
CA MET A 277 10.30 -19.42 -15.26
C MET A 277 11.16 -18.35 -14.57
N ARG A 278 10.77 -17.09 -14.70
CA ARG A 278 11.41 -15.94 -14.05
C ARG A 278 10.58 -15.49 -12.87
N MET A 279 11.17 -15.54 -11.69
CA MET A 279 10.57 -15.11 -10.44
C MET A 279 11.33 -13.92 -9.88
N ILE A 280 10.62 -13.01 -9.23
CA ILE A 280 11.24 -11.88 -8.53
C ILE A 280 10.73 -11.79 -7.10
N ILE A 281 11.66 -11.69 -6.16
CA ILE A 281 11.32 -11.40 -4.78
C ILE A 281 11.19 -9.88 -4.64
N VAL A 282 9.98 -9.41 -4.34
CA VAL A 282 9.70 -8.00 -4.05
C VAL A 282 9.94 -7.75 -2.57
N TRP A 283 11.20 -7.43 -2.23
CA TRP A 283 11.69 -7.38 -0.85
C TRP A 283 12.00 -5.96 -0.38
N THR A 284 11.49 -5.54 0.78
CA THR A 284 11.80 -4.20 1.33
C THR A 284 12.37 -4.24 2.73
N ASN A 285 12.65 -5.44 3.26
CA ASN A 285 13.19 -5.60 4.61
C ASN A 285 14.73 -5.43 4.60
N ARG A 286 15.24 -4.55 5.47
CA ARG A 286 16.70 -4.31 5.62
C ARG A 286 17.39 -5.30 6.54
N ILE A 287 16.63 -5.98 7.39
CA ILE A 287 17.15 -6.75 8.52
C ILE A 287 17.45 -8.18 8.10
N GLN A 288 16.77 -8.67 7.07
CA GLN A 288 16.83 -10.05 6.64
C GLN A 288 17.27 -10.13 5.17
N PRO A 289 18.10 -11.14 4.82
CA PRO A 289 18.44 -11.41 3.44
C PRO A 289 17.19 -11.84 2.66
N CYS A 290 17.25 -11.72 1.33
CA CYS A 290 16.22 -12.29 0.48
C CYS A 290 16.11 -13.79 0.75
N PRO A 291 14.90 -14.36 0.80
CA PRO A 291 14.73 -15.81 0.82
C PRO A 291 15.46 -16.44 -0.36
N GLU A 292 16.14 -17.55 -0.10
CA GLU A 292 16.83 -18.35 -1.12
C GLU A 292 16.17 -19.72 -1.21
N LEU A 293 16.22 -20.32 -2.40
CA LEU A 293 15.80 -21.70 -2.62
C LEU A 293 16.84 -22.63 -1.97
N THR A 294 16.39 -23.73 -1.40
CA THR A 294 17.30 -24.68 -0.72
C THR A 294 18.06 -25.55 -1.69
N TRP A 295 17.59 -25.67 -2.93
CA TRP A 295 18.25 -26.38 -4.03
C TRP A 295 18.22 -25.58 -5.33
N ASP A 296 19.09 -25.98 -6.28
CA ASP A 296 19.14 -25.38 -7.61
C ASP A 296 18.00 -25.89 -8.50
N HIS A 297 17.34 -24.96 -9.18
CA HIS A 297 16.27 -25.23 -10.14
C HIS A 297 16.70 -24.67 -11.49
N PRO A 298 17.25 -25.51 -12.41
CA PRO A 298 17.84 -25.01 -13.64
C PRO A 298 16.83 -24.33 -14.59
N ASP A 299 15.55 -24.67 -14.43
CA ASP A 299 14.41 -24.13 -15.16
C ASP A 299 13.76 -22.92 -14.46
N ILE A 300 14.37 -22.41 -13.38
CA ILE A 300 13.90 -21.23 -12.66
C ILE A 300 15.03 -20.21 -12.56
N THR A 301 14.70 -18.94 -12.72
CA THR A 301 15.59 -17.84 -12.36
C THR A 301 14.89 -16.98 -11.35
N MET A 302 15.46 -16.92 -10.15
CA MET A 302 14.94 -16.12 -9.06
C MET A 302 15.83 -14.90 -8.84
N GLY A 303 15.26 -13.71 -9.00
CA GLY A 303 15.88 -12.44 -8.66
C GLY A 303 15.41 -11.92 -7.31
N CYS A 304 16.08 -10.90 -6.79
CA CYS A 304 15.59 -10.15 -5.62
C CYS A 304 15.76 -8.64 -5.76
N ILE A 305 14.65 -7.92 -5.65
CA ILE A 305 14.63 -6.46 -5.52
C ILE A 305 14.65 -6.15 -4.02
N HIS A 306 15.78 -5.67 -3.49
CA HIS A 306 15.98 -5.43 -2.05
C HIS A 306 16.20 -3.95 -1.69
N ARG A 307 16.33 -3.06 -2.70
CA ARG A 307 16.55 -1.62 -2.49
C ARG A 307 15.23 -0.90 -2.18
N LYS A 308 15.27 0.02 -1.20
CA LYS A 308 14.07 0.77 -0.77
C LYS A 308 13.46 1.63 -1.89
N PHE A 309 12.12 1.57 -1.99
CA PHE A 309 11.15 2.56 -2.47
C PHE A 309 11.64 3.73 -3.32
N ARG A 310 12.27 3.42 -4.44
CA ARG A 310 12.41 4.32 -5.58
C ARG A 310 12.21 3.46 -6.81
N ILE A 311 11.00 3.43 -7.35
CA ILE A 311 10.65 2.59 -8.48
C ILE A 311 11.52 2.90 -9.70
N GLU A 312 11.96 4.15 -9.82
CA GLU A 312 12.96 4.62 -10.77
C GLU A 312 14.33 3.95 -10.57
N THR A 313 14.70 3.60 -9.34
CA THR A 313 15.95 2.86 -9.06
C THR A 313 15.81 1.40 -9.46
N TRP A 314 14.65 0.79 -9.23
CA TRP A 314 14.38 -0.58 -9.70
C TRP A 314 14.44 -0.64 -11.21
N TYR A 315 13.81 0.36 -11.86
CA TYR A 315 13.90 0.54 -13.30
C TYR A 315 15.37 0.65 -13.75
N ASN A 316 16.12 1.60 -13.18
CA ASN A 316 17.49 1.94 -13.58
C ASN A 316 18.57 0.89 -13.31
N MET A 317 18.43 0.10 -12.25
CA MET A 317 19.53 -0.75 -11.79
C MET A 317 19.27 -2.23 -11.95
N GLU A 318 18.01 -2.66 -11.81
CA GLU A 318 17.69 -4.08 -11.70
C GLU A 318 17.22 -4.65 -13.05
N LEU A 319 16.51 -3.88 -13.88
CA LEU A 319 16.01 -4.35 -15.18
C LEU A 319 17.10 -4.81 -16.17
N PRO A 320 18.25 -4.12 -16.31
CA PRO A 320 19.32 -4.59 -17.19
C PRO A 320 19.86 -5.97 -16.81
N ALA A 321 19.81 -6.34 -15.52
CA ALA A 321 20.28 -7.63 -15.04
C ALA A 321 19.30 -8.78 -15.39
N PHE A 322 18.01 -8.48 -15.59
CA PHE A 322 16.99 -9.47 -15.92
C PHE A 322 16.72 -9.63 -17.41
N ASN A 323 17.17 -8.69 -18.25
CA ASN A 323 16.94 -8.70 -19.69
C ASN A 323 18.23 -8.94 -20.48
N ALA A 324 18.82 -10.13 -20.35
CA ALA A 324 20.05 -10.51 -21.07
C ALA A 324 19.84 -10.62 -22.61
N SER A 325 18.59 -10.77 -23.06
CA SER A 325 18.23 -11.02 -24.46
C SER A 325 17.85 -9.76 -25.24
N SER A 326 17.50 -8.69 -24.53
CA SER A 326 17.31 -7.37 -25.10
C SER A 326 17.87 -6.39 -24.07
N PRO A 327 19.11 -5.90 -24.24
CA PRO A 327 19.49 -4.71 -23.50
C PRO A 327 18.41 -3.69 -23.85
N LEU A 328 17.60 -3.30 -22.87
CA LEU A 328 16.92 -2.02 -22.98
C LEU A 328 18.08 -1.04 -23.09
N THR A 329 18.46 -0.70 -24.33
CA THR A 329 19.45 0.31 -24.59
C THR A 329 18.84 1.56 -24.00
N TYR A 330 19.37 1.96 -22.84
CA TYR A 330 19.07 3.19 -22.13
C TYR A 330 19.35 4.36 -23.06
N ASN A 331 18.42 4.62 -23.97
CA ASN A 331 18.44 5.79 -24.81
C ASN A 331 17.75 6.91 -24.03
N GLU A 332 18.12 8.14 -24.37
CA GLU A 332 17.59 9.34 -23.74
C GLU A 332 16.05 9.38 -23.81
N THR A 333 15.46 8.78 -24.85
CA THR A 333 14.02 8.65 -25.05
C THR A 333 13.34 7.88 -23.92
N GLU A 334 13.91 6.78 -23.45
CA GLU A 334 13.30 5.98 -22.38
C GLU A 334 13.37 6.69 -21.02
N ILE A 335 14.47 7.39 -20.74
CA ILE A 335 14.58 8.23 -19.54
C ILE A 335 13.53 9.34 -19.57
N GLN A 336 13.38 10.04 -20.70
CA GLN A 336 12.37 11.08 -20.89
C GLN A 336 10.95 10.52 -20.71
N ARG A 337 10.68 9.31 -21.21
CA ARG A 337 9.39 8.63 -21.02
C ARG A 337 9.10 8.37 -19.53
N LEU A 338 10.07 7.82 -18.80
CA LEU A 338 9.93 7.58 -17.35
C LEU A 338 9.74 8.87 -16.57
N GLU A 339 10.51 9.90 -16.89
CA GLU A 339 10.35 11.21 -16.24
C GLU A 339 8.98 11.83 -16.52
N ALA A 340 8.46 11.69 -17.75
CA ALA A 340 7.11 12.12 -18.10
C ALA A 340 6.06 11.32 -17.31
N LEU A 341 6.23 10.00 -17.23
CA LEU A 341 5.32 9.11 -16.51
C LEU A 341 5.31 9.35 -15.00
N LEU A 342 6.47 9.63 -14.39
CA LEU A 342 6.58 10.01 -12.98
C LEU A 342 5.91 11.37 -12.67
N LYS A 343 5.81 12.25 -13.67
CA LYS A 343 5.12 13.55 -13.55
C LYS A 343 3.63 13.45 -13.86
N ASP A 344 3.19 12.39 -14.52
CA ASP A 344 1.79 12.12 -14.83
C ASP A 344 1.02 11.83 -13.54
N PRO A 345 0.05 12.67 -13.13
CA PRO A 345 -0.75 12.44 -11.94
C PRO A 345 -1.73 11.27 -12.10
N ASP A 346 -2.08 10.88 -13.33
CA ASP A 346 -3.03 9.83 -13.65
C ASP A 346 -2.40 8.45 -13.57
N GLN A 347 -1.18 8.32 -14.08
CA GLN A 347 -0.46 7.06 -14.15
C GLN A 347 0.61 6.92 -13.05
N GLY A 348 1.48 7.93 -12.96
CA GLY A 348 2.51 8.09 -11.94
C GLY A 348 3.42 6.89 -11.73
N THR A 349 3.87 6.72 -10.48
CA THR A 349 4.70 5.59 -10.04
C THR A 349 4.00 4.25 -10.17
N GLY A 350 2.66 4.22 -10.09
CA GLY A 350 1.86 3.00 -10.21
C GLY A 350 2.07 2.31 -11.55
N ARG A 351 2.04 3.06 -12.66
CA ARG A 351 2.31 2.51 -13.99
C ARG A 351 3.67 1.82 -14.09
N ILE A 352 4.71 2.41 -13.52
CA ILE A 352 6.07 1.87 -13.56
C ILE A 352 6.17 0.56 -12.78
N TYR A 353 5.46 0.43 -11.65
CA TYR A 353 5.36 -0.85 -10.93
C TYR A 353 4.81 -1.96 -11.83
N TYR A 354 3.74 -1.69 -12.58
CA TYR A 354 3.16 -2.68 -13.49
C TYR A 354 4.13 -3.07 -14.60
N GLU A 355 4.76 -2.09 -15.26
CA GLU A 355 5.73 -2.34 -16.33
C GLU A 355 6.90 -3.21 -15.85
N ILE A 356 7.39 -3.00 -14.62
CA ILE A 356 8.45 -3.83 -14.03
C ILE A 356 7.93 -5.22 -13.69
N PHE A 357 6.79 -5.32 -13.00
CA PHE A 357 6.28 -6.61 -12.54
C PHE A 357 5.94 -7.54 -13.70
N TRP A 358 5.46 -7.00 -14.81
CA TRP A 358 5.11 -7.76 -16.02
C TRP A 358 6.29 -8.39 -16.74
N LEU A 359 7.52 -8.04 -16.35
CA LEU A 359 8.72 -8.72 -16.85
C LEU A 359 8.96 -10.08 -16.19
N PHE A 360 8.16 -10.43 -15.17
CA PHE A 360 8.30 -11.66 -14.40
C PHE A 360 7.06 -12.52 -14.52
N ASP A 361 7.26 -13.83 -14.39
CA ASP A 361 6.20 -14.83 -14.51
C ASP A 361 5.50 -15.05 -13.16
N VAL A 362 6.20 -14.78 -12.05
CA VAL A 362 5.71 -14.85 -10.67
C VAL A 362 6.37 -13.78 -9.81
N LEU A 363 5.58 -13.09 -8.98
CA LEU A 363 6.08 -12.24 -7.90
C LEU A 363 6.11 -13.03 -6.60
N VAL A 364 7.28 -13.19 -5.99
CA VAL A 364 7.40 -13.71 -4.63
C VAL A 364 7.32 -12.53 -3.67
N VAL A 365 6.35 -12.56 -2.77
CA VAL A 365 6.04 -11.43 -1.88
C VAL A 365 6.17 -11.89 -0.44
N PRO A 366 7.30 -11.57 0.21
CA PRO A 366 7.47 -12.03 1.56
C PRO A 366 6.87 -11.09 2.60
N ALA A 367 6.73 -11.60 3.82
CA ALA A 367 6.11 -10.89 4.92
C ALA A 367 7.00 -9.74 5.43
N LYS A 368 6.36 -8.68 5.90
CA LYS A 368 6.94 -7.58 6.67
C LYS A 368 7.31 -8.11 8.04
N LEU A 369 8.60 -8.09 8.36
CA LEU A 369 9.13 -8.52 9.67
C LEU A 369 9.89 -7.40 10.37
N GLU A 370 9.74 -6.14 9.92
CA GLU A 370 10.53 -5.04 10.46
C GLU A 370 10.08 -4.57 11.85
N SER A 371 8.79 -4.72 12.17
CA SER A 371 8.21 -4.45 13.49
C SER A 371 6.93 -5.24 13.69
N GLU A 372 6.52 -5.46 14.94
CA GLU A 372 5.28 -6.16 15.28
C GLU A 372 4.06 -5.53 14.58
N GLU A 373 3.96 -4.21 14.58
CA GLU A 373 2.84 -3.49 13.97
C GLU A 373 2.85 -3.60 12.44
N LYS A 374 4.03 -3.61 11.81
CA LYS A 374 4.14 -3.81 10.36
C LYS A 374 3.80 -5.23 9.95
N THR A 375 4.23 -6.21 10.75
CA THR A 375 3.86 -7.61 10.58
C THR A 375 2.36 -7.79 10.70
N ARG A 376 1.77 -7.22 11.74
CA ARG A 376 0.35 -7.36 12.05
C ARG A 376 -0.51 -6.60 11.04
N TYR A 377 -0.24 -5.32 10.77
CA TYR A 377 -1.19 -4.50 10.02
C TYR A 377 -0.76 -4.24 8.56
N GLY A 378 0.54 -4.23 8.28
CA GLY A 378 1.07 -3.77 7.00
C GLY A 378 1.18 -4.86 5.91
N ASN A 379 0.99 -6.12 6.25
CA ASN A 379 1.20 -7.26 5.35
C ASN A 379 0.11 -7.40 4.29
N VAL A 380 -1.16 -7.24 4.68
CA VAL A 380 -2.32 -7.27 3.77
C VAL A 380 -2.16 -6.23 2.65
N GLN A 381 -1.79 -5.00 3.02
CA GLN A 381 -1.50 -3.93 2.07
C GLN A 381 -0.38 -4.32 1.07
N ARG A 382 0.70 -4.97 1.53
CA ARG A 382 1.79 -5.40 0.64
C ARG A 382 1.31 -6.45 -0.35
N ALA A 383 0.53 -7.43 0.12
CA ALA A 383 -0.03 -8.50 -0.70
C ALA A 383 -0.92 -7.94 -1.80
N ILE A 384 -1.93 -7.14 -1.43
CA ILE A 384 -2.86 -6.51 -2.36
C ILE A 384 -2.11 -5.68 -3.40
N SER A 385 -1.15 -4.86 -2.97
CA SER A 385 -0.38 -3.99 -3.87
C SER A 385 0.30 -4.78 -5.00
N GLN A 386 0.77 -6.01 -4.75
CA GLN A 386 1.38 -6.84 -5.79
C GLN A 386 0.33 -7.60 -6.60
N MET A 387 -0.75 -8.06 -5.98
CA MET A 387 -1.84 -8.75 -6.67
C MET A 387 -2.51 -7.88 -7.74
N ARG A 388 -2.57 -6.56 -7.53
CA ARG A 388 -3.06 -5.58 -8.51
C ARG A 388 -2.33 -5.63 -9.84
N SER A 389 -1.10 -6.15 -9.86
CA SER A 389 -0.33 -6.25 -11.09
C SER A 389 -0.89 -7.24 -12.09
N GLY A 390 -1.73 -8.17 -11.64
CA GLY A 390 -2.14 -9.27 -12.49
C GLY A 390 -1.01 -10.24 -12.81
N VAL A 391 0.17 -10.11 -12.21
CA VAL A 391 1.18 -11.16 -12.21
C VAL A 391 0.80 -12.16 -11.09
N PRO A 392 0.92 -13.48 -11.31
CA PRO A 392 0.76 -14.46 -10.24
C PRO A 392 1.62 -14.11 -9.02
N VAL A 393 1.01 -14.08 -7.83
CA VAL A 393 1.70 -13.74 -6.57
C VAL A 393 1.87 -14.99 -5.72
N LEU A 394 3.10 -15.26 -5.32
CA LEU A 394 3.42 -16.27 -4.30
C LEU A 394 3.68 -15.55 -2.97
N LEU A 395 2.76 -15.67 -2.02
CA LEU A 395 2.77 -14.88 -0.79
C LEU A 395 3.32 -15.67 0.40
N GLU A 396 4.25 -15.08 1.15
CA GLU A 396 4.65 -15.63 2.44
C GLU A 396 3.57 -15.34 3.48
N VAL A 397 2.98 -16.39 4.04
CA VAL A 397 1.97 -16.28 5.09
C VAL A 397 2.67 -16.18 6.44
N TYR A 398 2.62 -15.00 7.05
CA TYR A 398 3.12 -14.78 8.39
C TYR A 398 2.40 -13.62 9.09
N GLY A 399 1.93 -13.89 10.29
CA GLY A 399 1.19 -12.94 11.13
C GLY A 399 -0.31 -13.23 11.06
N ASP A 400 -0.98 -13.08 12.20
CA ASP A 400 -2.37 -13.46 12.41
C ASP A 400 -3.36 -12.73 11.49
N VAL A 401 -3.15 -11.44 11.25
CA VAL A 401 -4.00 -10.66 10.33
C VAL A 401 -3.86 -11.13 8.89
N LEU A 402 -2.63 -11.45 8.45
CA LEU A 402 -2.43 -11.96 7.09
C LEU A 402 -2.99 -13.38 6.97
N GLU A 403 -2.80 -14.22 7.98
CA GLU A 403 -3.39 -15.56 8.02
C GLU A 403 -4.93 -15.51 7.93
N ASP A 404 -5.59 -14.65 8.70
CA ASP A 404 -7.05 -14.45 8.63
C ASP A 404 -7.49 -13.96 7.24
N PHE A 405 -6.76 -12.99 6.69
CA PHE A 405 -7.01 -12.50 5.33
C PHE A 405 -6.92 -13.61 4.28
N MET A 406 -5.91 -14.47 4.36
CA MET A 406 -5.70 -15.57 3.41
C MET A 406 -6.78 -16.65 3.53
N MET A 407 -7.23 -16.95 4.76
CA MET A 407 -8.35 -17.87 5.01
C MET A 407 -9.66 -17.30 4.46
N ARG A 408 -9.94 -16.02 4.68
CA ARG A 408 -11.16 -15.35 4.20
C ARG A 408 -11.33 -15.45 2.70
N TYR A 409 -10.23 -15.28 1.95
CA TYR A 409 -10.24 -15.34 0.49
C TYR A 409 -9.92 -16.72 -0.07
N ASN A 410 -9.57 -17.68 0.78
CA ASN A 410 -9.10 -19.01 0.38
C ASN A 410 -7.98 -18.94 -0.69
N TYR A 411 -7.01 -18.04 -0.49
CA TYR A 411 -5.96 -17.82 -1.47
C TYR A 411 -4.99 -19.00 -1.52
N THR A 412 -4.80 -19.57 -2.70
CA THR A 412 -4.10 -20.85 -2.87
C THR A 412 -2.58 -20.73 -2.99
N CYS A 413 -2.08 -19.57 -3.42
CA CYS A 413 -0.68 -19.40 -3.80
C CYS A 413 0.14 -18.81 -2.66
N ALA A 414 0.25 -19.59 -1.60
CA ALA A 414 0.91 -19.17 -0.38
C ALA A 414 1.95 -20.19 0.12
N TYR A 415 2.96 -19.68 0.81
CA TYR A 415 4.01 -20.50 1.41
C TYR A 415 4.36 -20.02 2.81
N VAL A 416 5.07 -20.85 3.56
CA VAL A 416 5.61 -20.54 4.88
C VAL A 416 7.12 -20.78 4.90
N ARG A 417 7.83 -20.02 5.75
CA ARG A 417 9.24 -20.32 6.07
C ARG A 417 9.33 -21.20 7.31
N PRO A 418 10.03 -22.36 7.24
CA PRO A 418 10.16 -23.27 8.38
C PRO A 418 10.70 -22.59 9.64
N GLU A 419 11.66 -21.67 9.48
CA GLU A 419 12.36 -21.02 10.61
C GLU A 419 11.50 -19.97 11.33
N VAL A 420 10.40 -19.54 10.72
CA VAL A 420 9.57 -18.42 11.20
C VAL A 420 8.26 -18.94 11.79
N THR A 421 8.24 -20.16 12.32
CA THR A 421 7.02 -20.80 12.84
C THR A 421 6.47 -20.05 14.06
N PHE A 422 5.35 -19.35 13.87
CA PHE A 422 4.58 -18.79 14.98
C PHE A 422 3.90 -19.89 15.82
N LYS A 423 3.71 -19.58 17.11
CA LYS A 423 3.00 -20.40 18.10
C LYS A 423 1.48 -20.51 17.88
N MET A 424 0.90 -19.81 16.90
CA MET A 424 -0.53 -19.96 16.60
C MET A 424 -0.79 -21.32 15.94
N GLN A 425 -1.36 -22.22 16.73
CA GLN A 425 -1.99 -23.46 16.29
C GLN A 425 -3.38 -23.09 15.78
N LEU A 426 -3.47 -22.55 14.56
CA LEU A 426 -4.77 -22.52 13.89
C LEU A 426 -5.22 -23.97 13.71
N PRO A 427 -6.41 -24.36 14.19
CA PRO A 427 -6.84 -25.75 14.26
C PRO A 427 -7.00 -26.43 12.89
N ASN A 428 -6.99 -25.65 11.81
CA ASN A 428 -7.04 -26.12 10.42
C ASN A 428 -5.86 -25.57 9.62
N ARG A 429 -4.61 -25.78 10.05
CA ARG A 429 -3.47 -25.48 9.16
C ARG A 429 -3.62 -26.32 7.89
N THR A 430 -3.99 -25.65 6.80
CA THR A 430 -3.61 -26.07 5.46
C THR A 430 -2.12 -26.39 5.51
N ASN A 431 -1.73 -27.53 4.91
CA ASN A 431 -0.32 -27.85 4.69
C ASN A 431 0.24 -26.83 3.70
N TRP A 432 0.60 -25.65 4.19
CA TRP A 432 1.23 -24.61 3.40
C TRP A 432 2.55 -25.14 2.86
N TRP A 433 2.82 -24.83 1.60
CA TRP A 433 4.08 -25.17 0.97
C TRP A 433 5.24 -24.45 1.64
N THR A 434 6.41 -25.06 1.60
CA THR A 434 7.69 -24.34 1.71
C THR A 434 7.92 -23.49 0.46
N LEU A 435 8.89 -22.57 0.51
CA LEU A 435 9.24 -21.75 -0.66
C LEU A 435 9.63 -22.62 -1.87
N ASP A 436 10.43 -23.67 -1.65
CA ASP A 436 10.83 -24.60 -2.71
C ASP A 436 9.64 -25.36 -3.31
N GLU A 437 8.77 -25.92 -2.47
CA GLU A 437 7.58 -26.65 -2.93
C GLU A 437 6.64 -25.74 -3.73
N ALA A 438 6.39 -24.52 -3.24
CA ALA A 438 5.54 -23.55 -3.92
C ALA A 438 6.17 -23.13 -5.26
N THR A 439 7.48 -22.90 -5.28
CA THR A 439 8.22 -22.52 -6.49
C THR A 439 8.15 -23.61 -7.56
N VAL A 440 8.27 -24.89 -7.17
CA VAL A 440 8.07 -26.02 -8.09
C VAL A 440 6.62 -26.09 -8.58
N ALA A 441 5.64 -25.89 -7.69
CA ALA A 441 4.22 -25.92 -8.05
C ALA A 441 3.88 -24.83 -9.08
N MET A 442 4.47 -23.64 -8.97
CA MET A 442 4.23 -22.51 -9.87
C MET A 442 4.71 -22.75 -11.32
N LYS A 443 5.45 -23.83 -11.59
CA LYS A 443 5.74 -24.25 -12.97
C LYS A 443 4.46 -24.63 -13.73
N ASP A 444 3.43 -25.08 -13.04
CA ASP A 444 2.13 -25.37 -13.65
C ASP A 444 1.43 -24.06 -14.08
N PRO A 445 1.20 -23.84 -15.39
CA PRO A 445 0.47 -22.66 -15.86
C PRO A 445 -0.97 -22.59 -15.34
N LYS A 446 -1.61 -23.74 -15.03
CA LYS A 446 -2.97 -23.74 -14.45
C LYS A 446 -2.98 -23.13 -13.06
N LEU A 447 -2.03 -23.52 -12.21
CA LEU A 447 -1.87 -22.94 -10.88
C LEU A 447 -1.56 -21.44 -10.98
N ARG A 448 -0.62 -21.02 -11.83
CA ARG A 448 -0.32 -19.60 -12.03
C ARG A 448 -1.54 -18.80 -12.47
N LYS A 449 -2.35 -19.35 -13.39
CA LYS A 449 -3.59 -18.72 -13.83
C LYS A 449 -4.60 -18.59 -12.69
N GLN A 450 -4.72 -19.61 -11.86
CA GLN A 450 -5.53 -19.57 -10.65
C GLN A 450 -5.04 -18.47 -9.69
N CYS A 451 -3.74 -18.39 -9.39
CA CYS A 451 -3.17 -17.34 -8.53
C CYS A 451 -3.46 -15.93 -9.05
N GLN A 452 -3.35 -15.74 -10.38
CA GLN A 452 -3.64 -14.47 -11.05
C GLN A 452 -5.13 -14.11 -10.87
N THR A 453 -6.03 -15.05 -11.13
CA THR A 453 -7.48 -14.83 -11.00
C THR A 453 -7.89 -14.54 -9.55
N GLU A 454 -7.42 -15.35 -8.59
CA GLU A 454 -7.69 -15.14 -7.17
C GLU A 454 -7.12 -13.80 -6.70
N GLY A 455 -5.88 -13.48 -7.08
CA GLY A 455 -5.22 -12.23 -6.70
C GLY A 455 -5.95 -11.00 -7.24
N LEU A 456 -6.40 -11.02 -8.49
CA LEU A 456 -7.20 -9.93 -9.07
C LEU A 456 -8.58 -9.81 -8.42
N THR A 457 -9.22 -10.92 -8.09
CA THR A 457 -10.51 -10.93 -7.38
C THR A 457 -10.37 -10.25 -6.02
N ILE A 458 -9.35 -10.65 -5.26
CA ILE A 458 -9.00 -9.99 -3.99
C ILE A 458 -8.73 -8.51 -4.24
N ALA A 459 -7.83 -8.18 -5.16
CA ALA A 459 -7.39 -6.81 -5.38
C ALA A 459 -8.54 -5.87 -5.80
N LYS A 460 -9.57 -6.39 -6.49
CA LYS A 460 -10.79 -5.66 -6.85
C LYS A 460 -11.61 -5.23 -5.64
N ASP A 461 -11.64 -6.02 -4.57
CA ASP A 461 -12.28 -5.62 -3.31
C ASP A 461 -11.62 -4.42 -2.65
N TYR A 462 -10.35 -4.20 -2.98
CA TYR A 462 -9.55 -3.09 -2.53
C TYR A 462 -9.40 -1.99 -3.58
N SER A 463 -10.19 -1.98 -4.66
CA SER A 463 -10.04 -0.95 -5.69
C SER A 463 -10.22 0.46 -5.08
N PRO A 464 -9.40 1.45 -5.49
CA PRO A 464 -9.55 2.85 -5.12
C PRO A 464 -10.99 3.34 -5.18
N ALA A 465 -11.74 3.04 -6.25
CA ALA A 465 -13.17 3.36 -6.33
C ALA A 465 -13.99 2.83 -5.12
N ARG A 466 -13.86 1.55 -4.76
CA ARG A 466 -14.58 0.96 -3.62
C ARG A 466 -14.14 1.53 -2.28
N LEU A 467 -12.85 1.78 -2.11
CA LEU A 467 -12.29 2.36 -0.89
C LEU A 467 -12.74 3.81 -0.70
N VAL A 468 -12.74 4.61 -1.77
CA VAL A 468 -13.25 5.99 -1.80
C VAL A 468 -14.74 6.01 -1.50
N GLU A 469 -15.53 5.12 -2.11
CA GLU A 469 -16.95 5.01 -1.81
C GLU A 469 -17.17 4.74 -0.31
N ARG A 470 -16.46 3.73 0.24
CA ARG A 470 -16.55 3.38 1.66
C ARG A 470 -16.17 4.56 2.55
N GLU A 471 -15.07 5.24 2.23
CA GLU A 471 -14.62 6.44 2.95
C GLU A 471 -15.70 7.53 2.92
N LEU A 472 -16.27 7.86 1.76
CA LEU A 472 -17.36 8.83 1.65
C LEU A 472 -18.58 8.45 2.52
N ARG A 473 -18.98 7.17 2.54
CA ARG A 473 -20.09 6.71 3.39
C ARG A 473 -19.78 6.94 4.88
N ILE A 474 -18.55 6.68 5.32
CA ILE A 474 -18.09 6.92 6.70
C ILE A 474 -18.16 8.41 7.05
N LEU A 475 -17.71 9.27 6.13
CA LEU A 475 -17.77 10.72 6.29
C LEU A 475 -19.20 11.25 6.37
N GLY A 476 -20.18 10.48 5.87
CA GLY A 476 -21.61 10.77 5.97
C GLY A 476 -22.27 11.11 4.64
N TYR A 477 -21.56 10.96 3.52
CA TYR A 477 -22.12 11.16 2.19
C TYR A 477 -23.14 10.07 1.84
N LYS A 478 -24.36 10.49 1.50
CA LYS A 478 -25.49 9.61 1.18
C LYS A 478 -25.87 9.60 -0.30
N GLY A 479 -25.22 10.41 -1.14
CA GLY A 479 -25.52 10.48 -2.56
C GLY A 479 -25.02 9.28 -3.36
N LYS A 480 -25.14 9.38 -4.68
CA LYS A 480 -24.67 8.35 -5.63
C LYS A 480 -23.15 8.48 -5.84
N PHE A 481 -22.50 7.34 -6.01
CA PHE A 481 -21.08 7.26 -6.35
C PHE A 481 -20.95 6.22 -7.46
N HIS A 482 -20.65 6.66 -8.68
CA HIS A 482 -20.60 5.79 -9.85
C HIS A 482 -19.38 6.14 -10.68
N CYS A 483 -18.37 5.27 -10.61
CA CYS A 483 -17.20 5.37 -11.46
C CYS A 483 -17.52 4.69 -12.80
N ASN A 484 -17.56 5.48 -13.87
CA ASN A 484 -17.70 4.96 -15.24
C ASN A 484 -16.41 4.29 -15.71
#